data_AF-A0A0B5I2E7-F1
#
_entry.id   AF-A0A0B5I2E7-F1
#
_cell.length_a   1.000
_cell.length_b   1.000
_cell.length_c   1.000
_cell.angle_alpha   90.00
_cell.angle_beta   90.00
_cell.angle_gamma   90.00
#
_symmetry.space_group_name_H-M   'P 1'
#
loop_
_entity.id
_entity.type
_entity.pdbx_description
1 polymer ?
#
loop_
_entity_poly.entity_id
_entity_poly.type
_entity_poly.pdbx_seq_one_letter_code
_entity_poly.pdbx_strand_id
1 'polypeptide(L)' 'MTKGTASHGKKSGKAGLVSRCRRCGKHSYRVRKRICSSCGFGRSRRLRSYAWQKK' A
#
# COMPACT_ATOMS: atom_id res chain seq x y z
N MET A 1 19.15 16.87 11.87
CA MET A 1 18.26 15.87 11.23
C MET A 1 18.10 16.21 9.75
N THR A 2 19.03 15.77 8.91
CA THR A 2 19.04 16.14 7.48
C THR A 2 18.02 15.29 6.72
N LYS A 3 16.97 15.92 6.16
CA LYS A 3 15.88 15.26 5.40
C LYS A 3 16.29 14.83 3.98
N GLY A 4 17.58 14.84 3.67
CA GLY A 4 18.12 14.55 2.34
C GLY A 4 18.47 13.08 2.13
N THR A 5 19.39 12.84 1.21
CA THR A 5 19.86 11.52 0.77
C THR A 5 20.31 10.63 1.92
N ALA A 6 20.97 11.19 2.94
CA ALA A 6 21.44 10.47 4.13
C ALA A 6 20.31 9.72 4.89
N SER A 7 19.06 10.18 4.80
CA SER A 7 17.91 9.54 5.46
C SER A 7 17.34 8.33 4.69
N HIS A 8 17.69 8.15 3.42
CA HIS A 8 17.13 7.11 2.55
C HIS A 8 17.73 5.73 2.80
N GLY A 9 18.96 5.66 3.33
CA GLY A 9 19.59 4.39 3.73
C GLY A 9 18.84 3.63 4.84
N LYS A 10 17.97 4.30 5.60
CA LYS A 10 17.10 3.68 6.62
C LYS A 10 15.80 3.11 6.06
N LYS A 11 15.48 3.36 4.79
CA LYS A 11 14.22 2.95 4.13
C LYS A 11 14.34 1.61 3.38
N SER A 12 15.54 1.03 3.29
CA SER A 12 15.84 -0.27 2.67
C SER A 12 15.34 -1.47 3.48
N GLY A 13 14.95 -1.27 4.75
CA GLY A 13 14.23 -2.28 5.52
C GLY A 13 12.89 -2.62 4.86
N LYS A 14 12.40 -3.85 5.09
CA LYS A 14 11.10 -4.41 4.64
C LYS A 14 9.85 -3.66 5.17
N ALA A 15 9.96 -2.35 5.42
CA ALA A 15 9.06 -1.47 6.16
C ALA A 15 7.64 -1.38 5.58
N GLY A 16 7.46 -1.80 4.33
CA GLY A 16 6.16 -1.94 3.72
C GLY A 16 6.24 -2.84 2.51
N LEU A 17 6.49 -4.14 2.70
CA LEU A 17 6.28 -5.11 1.62
C LEU A 17 4.84 -4.96 1.11
N VAL A 18 4.74 -4.29 -0.03
CA VAL A 18 3.55 -4.18 -0.84
C VAL A 18 3.66 -5.30 -1.87
N SER A 19 2.87 -6.35 -1.68
CA SER A 19 2.81 -7.48 -2.60
C SER A 19 1.60 -7.37 -3.52
N ARG A 20 1.52 -8.30 -4.49
CA ARG A 20 0.35 -8.43 -5.35
C ARG A 20 -0.87 -8.82 -4.52
N CYS A 21 -1.95 -8.07 -4.68
CA CYS A 21 -3.21 -8.36 -4.04
C CYS A 21 -3.91 -9.54 -4.72
N ARG A 22 -4.30 -10.55 -3.94
CA ARG A 22 -5.05 -11.73 -4.43
C ARG A 22 -6.40 -11.39 -5.08
N ARG A 23 -7.01 -10.24 -4.76
CA ARG A 23 -8.31 -9.84 -5.31
C ARG A 23 -8.19 -9.03 -6.61
N CYS A 24 -7.26 -8.10 -6.69
CA CYS A 24 -7.19 -7.13 -7.80
C CYS A 24 -5.90 -7.18 -8.62
N GLY A 25 -4.97 -8.08 -8.31
CA GLY A 25 -3.68 -8.25 -9.02
C GLY A 25 -2.64 -7.16 -8.78
N LYS A 26 -3.06 -5.94 -8.40
CA LYS A 26 -2.16 -4.79 -8.20
C LYS A 26 -1.17 -5.00 -7.05
N HIS A 27 0.04 -4.44 -7.18
CA HIS A 27 1.02 -4.30 -6.11
C HIS A 27 0.54 -3.25 -5.11
N SER A 28 -0.44 -3.61 -4.29
CA SER A 28 -1.06 -2.70 -3.33
C SER A 28 -1.44 -3.39 -2.03
N TYR A 29 -1.10 -4.67 -1.85
CA TYR A 29 -1.39 -5.41 -0.63
C TYR A 29 -0.26 -5.24 0.38
N ARG A 30 -0.56 -4.60 1.50
CA ARG A 30 0.41 -4.38 2.58
C ARG A 30 0.43 -5.59 3.50
N VAL A 31 1.51 -6.37 3.46
CA VAL A 31 1.63 -7.63 4.23
C VAL A 31 1.47 -7.41 5.74
N ARG A 32 2.09 -6.34 6.27
CA ARG A 32 2.03 -5.97 7.70
C ARG A 32 0.62 -5.70 8.20
N LYS A 33 -0.19 -5.02 7.39
CA LYS A 33 -1.57 -4.64 7.76
C LYS A 33 -2.61 -5.62 7.23
N ARG A 34 -2.20 -6.58 6.39
CA ARG A 34 -3.08 -7.51 5.65
C ARG A 34 -4.20 -6.80 4.87
N ILE A 35 -3.94 -5.59 4.39
CA ILE A 35 -4.94 -4.74 3.70
C ILE A 35 -4.40 -4.27 2.36
N CYS A 36 -5.26 -4.30 1.33
CA CYS A 36 -4.99 -3.72 0.03
C CYS A 36 -5.40 -2.25 -0.05
N SER A 37 -4.44 -1.39 -0.38
CA SER A 37 -4.65 0.04 -0.59
C SER A 37 -5.39 0.36 -1.89
N SER A 38 -5.48 -0.53 -2.86
CA SER A 38 -6.21 -0.24 -4.09
C SER A 38 -7.68 -0.68 -4.00
N CYS A 39 -7.92 -1.95 -3.72
CA CYS A 39 -9.28 -2.52 -3.77
C CYS A 39 -9.95 -2.65 -2.40
N GLY A 40 -9.26 -2.35 -1.29
CA GLY A 40 -9.81 -2.51 0.06
C GLY A 40 -9.83 -3.95 0.59
N PHE A 41 -9.28 -4.93 -0.16
CA PHE A 41 -9.18 -6.33 0.27
C PHE A 41 -8.54 -6.45 1.68
N GLY A 42 -9.20 -7.15 2.59
CA GLY A 42 -8.81 -7.27 4.01
C GLY A 42 -9.44 -6.25 4.94
N ARG A 43 -9.87 -5.08 4.43
CA ARG A 43 -10.62 -4.06 5.20
C ARG A 43 -12.11 -4.07 4.88
N SER A 44 -12.49 -4.32 3.64
CA SER A 44 -13.88 -4.30 3.18
C SER A 44 -14.20 -5.46 2.24
N ARG A 45 -15.46 -5.90 2.27
CA ARG A 45 -16.01 -6.84 1.28
C ARG A 45 -16.20 -6.15 -0.08
N ARG A 46 -16.63 -4.88 -0.08
CA ARG A 46 -16.79 -4.04 -1.27
C ARG A 46 -15.45 -3.55 -1.80
N LEU A 47 -15.41 -3.27 -3.11
CA LEU A 47 -14.28 -2.60 -3.75
C LEU A 47 -14.18 -1.17 -3.21
N ARG A 48 -12.94 -0.76 -2.91
CA ARG A 48 -12.66 0.61 -2.48
C ARG A 48 -12.82 1.57 -3.66
N SER A 49 -13.79 2.46 -3.56
CA SER A 49 -14.00 3.60 -4.45
C SER A 49 -14.26 4.84 -3.60
N TYR A 50 -13.86 6.00 -4.11
CA TYR A 50 -14.18 7.29 -3.50
C TYR A 50 -14.77 8.22 -4.55
N ALA A 51 -15.69 9.10 -4.14
CA ALA A 51 -16.35 10.04 -5.05
C ALA A 51 -15.36 10.99 -5.75
N TRP A 52 -14.28 11.39 -5.05
CA TRP A 52 -13.21 12.24 -5.56
C TRP A 52 -12.23 11.53 -6.51
N GLN A 53 -12.33 10.20 -6.69
CA GLN A 53 -11.49 9.48 -7.66
C GLN A 53 -12.04 9.54 -9.09
N LYS A 54 -13.20 10.18 -9.31
CA LYS A 54 -13.65 10.49 -10.67
C LYS A 54 -12.66 11.49 -11.28
N LYS A 55 -12.25 11.23 -12.53
CA LYS A 55 -11.34 12.08 -13.29
C LYS A 55 -11.96 13.44 -13.54
#